data_AF-A0AAJ4TGN0-F1
#
_entry.id   AF-A0AAJ4TGN0-F1
#
_cell.length_a   1.000
_cell.length_b   1.000
_cell.length_c   1.000
_cell.angle_alpha   90.00
_cell.angle_beta   90.00
_cell.angle_gamma   90.00
#
_symmetry.space_group_name_H-M   'P 1'
#
loop_
_entity.id
_entity.type
_entity.pdbx_description
1 polymer ?
#
loop_
_entity_poly.entity_id
_entity_poly.type
_entity_poly.pdbx_seq_one_letter_code
_entity_poly.pdbx_strand_id
1 'polypeptide(L)'
;MINVNDKKTNDKIINKDDDLIFLTEHIDGSPLVGEQSSELKNISNWFNPIDEFTRLTIFHHLMSRPTSDSTYNYHVLIQIGGDDTAAKSTGRLLAKFPSNSLVIQFDIKNEQWKVLHGDLQTQVNGKIRWAVIGHGQYTGRNQQSHLEGYQAYQLITGLKYLKNDVLKVYPPNKIVLAGCQLGRGGVNENFVFRASVELAKHGIYLPVVGYNRPIGVTSDSKKITWPYNLAGEKQSTKGF
;
A
#
# COMPACT_ATOMS: atom_id res chain seq x y z
N MET A 1 -55.49 -40.01 -6.26
CA MET A 1 -54.30 -40.29 -5.42
C MET A 1 -53.09 -39.85 -6.19
N ILE A 2 -52.44 -38.78 -5.73
CA ILE A 2 -51.30 -38.14 -6.43
C ILE A 2 -50.02 -38.81 -5.94
N ASN A 3 -49.21 -39.23 -6.91
CA ASN A 3 -47.97 -39.98 -6.72
C ASN A 3 -46.83 -39.05 -6.25
N VAL A 4 -46.10 -39.48 -5.25
CA VAL A 4 -44.90 -38.84 -4.69
C VAL A 4 -43.73 -39.18 -5.63
N ASN A 5 -42.98 -38.18 -6.08
CA ASN A 5 -41.61 -38.41 -6.54
C ASN A 5 -40.72 -37.24 -6.16
N ASP A 6 -39.58 -37.62 -5.59
CA ASP A 6 -38.61 -36.78 -4.89
C ASP A 6 -38.08 -35.62 -5.74
N LYS A 7 -38.11 -34.43 -5.14
CA LYS A 7 -37.31 -33.29 -5.57
C LYS A 7 -35.83 -33.66 -5.41
N LYS A 8 -35.15 -33.96 -6.52
CA LYS A 8 -33.70 -33.78 -6.60
C LYS A 8 -33.39 -32.30 -6.34
N THR A 9 -32.82 -32.01 -5.17
CA THR A 9 -32.09 -30.78 -4.92
C THR A 9 -30.93 -30.73 -5.91
N ASN A 10 -31.03 -29.83 -6.89
CA ASN A 10 -29.88 -29.40 -7.67
C ASN A 10 -28.97 -28.60 -6.74
N ASP A 11 -28.03 -29.28 -6.09
CA ASP A 11 -26.84 -28.64 -5.58
C ASP A 11 -26.09 -28.08 -6.78
N LYS A 12 -26.36 -26.81 -7.11
CA LYS A 12 -25.51 -26.04 -8.01
C LYS A 12 -24.11 -26.10 -7.40
N ILE A 13 -23.20 -26.79 -8.09
CA ILE A 13 -21.77 -26.69 -7.84
C ILE A 13 -21.41 -25.23 -8.10
N ILE A 14 -21.29 -24.45 -7.02
CA ILE A 14 -20.85 -23.07 -7.07
C ILE A 14 -19.38 -23.10 -7.47
N ASN A 15 -19.09 -22.67 -8.70
CA ASN A 15 -17.73 -22.58 -9.21
C ASN A 15 -17.06 -21.35 -8.57
N LYS A 16 -16.23 -21.57 -7.55
CA LYS A 16 -15.60 -20.49 -6.77
C LYS A 16 -14.78 -19.53 -7.60
N ASP A 17 -14.25 -19.98 -8.74
CA ASP A 17 -13.40 -19.18 -9.62
C ASP A 17 -14.21 -18.15 -10.43
N ASP A 18 -15.44 -18.47 -10.81
CA ASP A 18 -16.32 -17.56 -11.56
C ASP A 18 -16.89 -16.45 -10.65
N ASP A 19 -17.24 -16.78 -9.41
CA ASP A 19 -17.64 -15.79 -8.39
C ASP A 19 -16.45 -14.91 -7.96
N LEU A 20 -15.22 -15.42 -8.08
CA LEU A 20 -13.98 -14.72 -7.80
C LEU A 20 -13.73 -13.59 -8.80
N ILE A 21 -13.88 -13.92 -10.08
CA ILE A 21 -13.79 -12.97 -11.20
C ILE A 21 -14.89 -11.93 -11.04
N PHE A 22 -16.11 -12.34 -10.68
CA PHE A 22 -17.21 -11.42 -10.46
C PHE A 22 -16.98 -10.44 -9.29
N LEU A 23 -16.34 -10.89 -8.20
CA LEU A 23 -16.00 -10.04 -7.04
C LEU A 23 -14.80 -9.12 -7.27
N THR A 24 -13.85 -9.48 -8.14
CA THR A 24 -12.72 -8.62 -8.51
C THR A 24 -13.05 -7.67 -9.65
N GLU A 25 -13.94 -8.03 -10.59
CA GLU A 25 -14.36 -7.19 -11.72
C GLU A 25 -15.13 -5.92 -11.29
N HIS A 26 -15.74 -5.92 -10.10
CA HIS A 26 -16.52 -4.77 -9.60
C HIS A 26 -15.75 -3.86 -8.64
N ILE A 27 -14.46 -4.11 -8.42
CA ILE A 27 -13.62 -3.31 -7.52
C ILE A 27 -12.57 -2.58 -8.38
N ASP A 28 -12.73 -1.26 -8.55
CA ASP A 28 -11.80 -0.38 -9.27
C ASP A 28 -10.49 -0.13 -8.46
N GLY A 29 -9.83 -1.20 -8.00
CA GLY A 29 -8.59 -1.16 -7.23
C GLY A 29 -7.76 -2.40 -7.47
N SER A 30 -6.45 -2.21 -7.62
CA SER A 30 -5.50 -3.31 -7.85
C SER A 30 -4.69 -3.59 -6.58
N PRO A 31 -4.37 -4.86 -6.28
CA PRO A 31 -3.56 -5.20 -5.12
C PRO A 31 -2.10 -4.77 -5.31
N LEU A 32 -1.51 -4.17 -4.27
CA LEU A 32 -0.09 -3.80 -4.19
C LEU A 32 0.78 -5.03 -3.86
N VAL A 33 0.76 -6.03 -4.75
CA VAL A 33 1.46 -7.33 -4.61
C VAL A 33 2.41 -7.59 -5.78
N GLY A 34 3.57 -8.17 -5.52
CA GLY A 34 4.54 -8.55 -6.56
C GLY A 34 5.90 -7.85 -6.44
N GLU A 35 6.70 -7.97 -7.49
CA GLU A 35 8.00 -7.32 -7.64
C GLU A 35 7.98 -6.32 -8.79
N GLN A 36 8.78 -5.27 -8.68
CA GLN A 36 8.96 -4.27 -9.72
C GLN A 36 9.66 -4.83 -10.96
N SER A 37 9.13 -4.52 -12.15
CA SER A 37 9.77 -4.86 -13.43
C SER A 37 11.19 -4.30 -13.55
N SER A 38 12.08 -5.02 -14.22
CA SER A 38 13.46 -4.61 -14.47
C SER A 38 13.58 -3.30 -15.25
N GLU A 39 12.58 -2.99 -16.09
CA GLU A 39 12.50 -1.75 -16.89
C GLU A 39 12.23 -0.51 -16.02
N LEU A 40 11.71 -0.72 -14.82
CA LEU A 40 11.36 0.33 -13.85
C LEU A 40 12.48 0.55 -12.82
N LYS A 41 13.69 0.03 -13.05
CA LYS A 41 14.85 0.26 -12.16
C LYS A 41 15.32 1.71 -12.11
N ASN A 42 14.93 2.55 -13.07
CA ASN A 42 15.26 3.97 -13.11
C ASN A 42 14.01 4.80 -12.79
N ILE A 43 14.11 5.70 -11.81
CA ILE A 43 13.02 6.58 -11.37
C ILE A 43 12.47 7.49 -12.48
N SER A 44 13.24 7.72 -13.55
CA SER A 44 12.81 8.49 -14.73
C SER A 44 11.72 7.75 -15.53
N ASN A 45 11.67 6.42 -15.43
CA ASN A 45 10.69 5.57 -16.13
C ASN A 45 9.45 5.26 -15.27
N TRP A 46 9.39 5.77 -14.04
CA TRP A 46 8.28 5.48 -13.14
C TRP A 46 7.01 6.19 -13.57
N PHE A 47 5.89 5.49 -13.48
CA PHE A 47 4.57 6.04 -13.77
C PHE A 47 4.26 7.23 -12.85
N ASN A 48 3.63 8.27 -13.40
CA ASN A 48 3.38 9.52 -12.69
C ASN A 48 2.04 9.48 -11.92
N PRO A 49 2.03 9.53 -10.57
CA PRO A 49 0.80 9.52 -9.78
C PRO A 49 -0.10 10.73 -10.01
N ILE A 50 0.45 11.83 -10.55
CA ILE A 50 -0.30 13.04 -10.86
C ILE A 50 -1.31 12.81 -11.99
N ASP A 51 -1.08 11.83 -12.87
CA ASP A 51 -2.00 11.50 -13.97
C ASP A 51 -3.33 10.98 -13.41
N GLU A 52 -3.26 10.02 -12.47
CA GLU A 52 -4.44 9.49 -11.78
C GLU A 52 -5.10 10.55 -10.89
N PHE A 53 -4.30 11.35 -10.16
CA PHE A 53 -4.83 12.45 -9.36
C PHE A 53 -5.60 13.47 -10.20
N THR A 54 -5.08 13.85 -11.38
CA THR A 54 -5.73 14.78 -12.30
C THR A 54 -7.02 14.19 -12.84
N ARG A 55 -6.98 12.92 -13.28
CA ARG A 55 -8.17 12.19 -13.74
C ARG A 55 -9.27 12.18 -12.68
N LEU A 56 -8.92 11.88 -11.42
CA LEU A 56 -9.86 11.87 -10.30
C LEU A 56 -10.32 13.26 -9.91
N THR A 57 -9.48 14.29 -10.00
CA THR A 57 -9.88 15.67 -9.69
C THR A 57 -10.92 16.17 -10.67
N ILE A 58 -10.77 15.88 -11.97
CA ILE A 58 -11.78 16.19 -12.99
C ILE A 58 -13.09 15.45 -12.69
N PHE A 59 -13.01 14.15 -12.37
CA PHE A 59 -14.19 13.35 -12.05
C PHE A 59 -14.87 13.78 -10.73
N HIS A 60 -14.09 14.12 -9.70
CA HIS A 60 -14.58 14.59 -8.41
C HIS A 60 -15.08 16.02 -8.45
N HIS A 61 -14.57 16.90 -9.32
CA HIS A 61 -15.16 18.23 -9.51
C HIS A 61 -16.63 18.12 -9.95
N LEU A 62 -16.98 17.03 -10.65
CA LEU A 62 -18.36 16.72 -11.04
C LEU A 62 -19.20 16.07 -9.92
N MET A 63 -18.59 15.65 -8.79
CA MET A 63 -19.24 14.82 -7.77
C MET A 63 -18.98 15.26 -6.30
N SER A 64 -18.10 16.25 -6.06
CA SER A 64 -17.51 16.73 -4.77
C SER A 64 -16.93 15.62 -3.88
N ARG A 65 -15.67 15.70 -3.37
CA ARG A 65 -15.19 15.00 -2.12
C ARG A 65 -13.68 15.11 -1.78
N PRO A 66 -13.16 16.29 -1.36
CA PRO A 66 -12.05 16.31 -0.41
C PRO A 66 -12.56 16.00 1.00
N THR A 67 -11.84 15.20 1.77
CA THR A 67 -12.18 14.91 3.18
C THR A 67 -11.05 15.36 4.09
N SER A 68 -11.35 15.87 5.29
CA SER A 68 -10.32 16.16 6.29
C SER A 68 -9.95 14.89 7.08
N ASP A 69 -8.65 14.65 7.32
CA ASP A 69 -8.20 13.67 8.32
C ASP A 69 -8.17 14.40 9.67
N SER A 70 -9.11 14.07 10.57
CA SER A 70 -9.17 14.70 11.90
C SER A 70 -8.00 14.30 12.81
N THR A 71 -7.23 13.27 12.44
CA THR A 71 -6.15 12.72 13.27
C THR A 71 -4.76 13.18 12.82
N TYR A 72 -4.56 13.43 11.52
CA TYR A 72 -3.28 13.87 10.94
C TYR A 72 -3.48 15.11 10.10
N ASN A 73 -2.64 16.11 10.34
CA ASN A 73 -2.72 17.41 9.69
C ASN A 73 -2.03 17.40 8.31
N TYR A 74 -1.10 16.47 8.09
CA TYR A 74 -0.35 16.37 6.83
C TYR A 74 0.00 14.93 6.46
N HIS A 75 0.06 14.67 5.15
CA HIS A 75 0.36 13.36 4.59
C HIS A 75 1.54 13.43 3.62
N VAL A 76 2.63 12.73 3.94
CA VAL A 76 3.71 12.51 2.98
C VAL A 76 3.45 11.16 2.30
N LEU A 77 3.20 11.19 1.00
CA LEU A 77 2.97 10.01 0.17
C LEU A 77 4.26 9.70 -0.58
N ILE A 78 4.91 8.60 -0.19
CA ILE A 78 6.21 8.16 -0.68
C ILE A 78 5.99 6.94 -1.56
N GLN A 79 5.93 7.17 -2.88
CA GLN A 79 5.88 6.08 -3.85
C GLN A 79 7.29 5.50 -4.00
N ILE A 80 7.43 4.20 -3.77
CA ILE A 80 8.69 3.45 -3.94
C ILE A 80 8.57 2.35 -5.00
N GLY A 81 7.35 2.05 -5.46
CA GLY A 81 7.08 1.22 -6.62
C GLY A 81 6.96 2.05 -7.88
N GLY A 82 7.65 1.67 -8.95
CA GLY A 82 7.66 2.43 -10.19
C GLY A 82 6.51 2.14 -11.16
N ASP A 83 5.67 1.14 -10.87
CA ASP A 83 4.65 0.68 -11.81
C ASP A 83 3.35 1.49 -11.74
N ASP A 84 2.43 1.18 -12.66
CA ASP A 84 1.13 1.86 -12.76
C ASP A 84 0.25 1.64 -11.51
N THR A 85 0.33 0.47 -10.87
CA THR A 85 -0.47 0.14 -9.67
C THR A 85 -0.07 1.00 -8.48
N ALA A 86 1.24 1.15 -8.24
CA ALA A 86 1.80 1.99 -7.20
C ALA A 86 1.54 3.48 -7.48
N ALA A 87 1.68 3.92 -8.74
CA ALA A 87 1.39 5.29 -9.15
C ALA A 87 -0.09 5.63 -8.98
N LYS A 88 -1.02 4.80 -9.47
CA LYS A 88 -2.46 5.00 -9.29
C LYS A 88 -2.85 5.01 -7.82
N SER A 89 -2.33 4.09 -7.01
CA SER A 89 -2.59 4.07 -5.58
C SER A 89 -2.13 5.35 -4.89
N THR A 90 -0.98 5.88 -5.28
CA THR A 90 -0.44 7.15 -4.76
C THR A 90 -1.31 8.33 -5.18
N GLY A 91 -1.70 8.42 -6.45
CA GLY A 91 -2.60 9.47 -6.96
C GLY A 91 -3.99 9.46 -6.32
N ARG A 92 -4.55 8.27 -6.11
CA ARG A 92 -5.81 8.07 -5.36
C ARG A 92 -5.69 8.51 -3.90
N LEU A 93 -4.58 8.21 -3.23
CA LEU A 93 -4.36 8.70 -1.86
C LEU A 93 -4.19 10.23 -1.82
N LEU A 94 -3.54 10.83 -2.81
CA LEU A 94 -3.43 12.29 -2.94
C LEU A 94 -4.82 12.92 -3.11
N ALA A 95 -5.68 12.34 -3.95
CA ALA A 95 -7.04 12.82 -4.18
C ALA A 95 -7.90 12.91 -2.90
N LYS A 96 -7.57 12.13 -1.88
CA LYS A 96 -8.24 12.19 -0.58
C LYS A 96 -7.91 13.45 0.23
N PHE A 97 -6.65 13.90 0.17
CA PHE A 97 -6.09 14.99 0.97
C PHE A 97 -5.24 15.96 0.14
N PRO A 98 -5.75 16.53 -0.96
CA PRO A 98 -4.92 17.21 -1.96
C PRO A 98 -4.17 18.42 -1.42
N SER A 99 -4.80 19.23 -0.56
CA SER A 99 -4.19 20.45 0.00
C SER A 99 -3.19 20.18 1.13
N ASN A 100 -3.27 19.02 1.78
CA ASN A 100 -2.50 18.69 2.98
C ASN A 100 -1.57 17.49 2.75
N SER A 101 -1.04 17.39 1.53
CA SER A 101 -0.16 16.29 1.15
C SER A 101 1.07 16.76 0.39
N LEU A 102 2.16 16.01 0.55
CA LEU A 102 3.34 16.05 -0.31
C LEU A 102 3.48 14.68 -0.99
N VAL A 103 3.76 14.67 -2.29
CA VAL A 103 4.03 13.43 -3.05
C VAL A 103 5.48 13.43 -3.50
N ILE A 104 6.18 12.35 -3.15
CA ILE A 104 7.55 12.10 -3.56
C ILE A 104 7.66 10.69 -4.13
N GLN A 105 8.34 10.56 -5.27
CA GLN A 105 8.87 9.27 -5.71
C GLN A 105 10.28 9.12 -5.18
N PHE A 106 10.60 7.94 -4.66
CA PHE A 106 11.90 7.68 -4.05
C PHE A 106 12.43 6.30 -4.43
N ASP A 107 13.52 6.30 -5.19
CA ASP A 107 14.35 5.14 -5.44
C ASP A 107 15.30 4.95 -4.25
N ILE A 108 14.97 4.00 -3.38
CA ILE A 108 15.73 3.69 -2.17
C ILE A 108 17.16 3.25 -2.51
N LYS A 109 17.36 2.50 -3.60
CA LYS A 109 18.66 1.89 -3.91
C LYS A 109 19.69 2.95 -4.33
N ASN A 110 19.26 3.90 -5.15
CA ASN A 110 20.13 4.94 -5.70
C ASN A 110 19.99 6.28 -4.95
N GLU A 111 19.15 6.33 -3.92
CA GLU A 111 18.79 7.53 -3.16
C GLU A 111 18.31 8.70 -4.05
N GLN A 112 17.73 8.37 -5.20
CA GLN A 112 17.17 9.34 -6.14
C GLN A 112 15.72 9.63 -5.81
N TRP A 113 15.32 10.89 -5.90
CA TRP A 113 13.95 11.29 -5.61
C TRP A 113 13.47 12.41 -6.53
N LYS A 114 12.16 12.51 -6.67
CA LYS A 114 11.49 13.65 -7.30
C LYS A 114 10.21 13.99 -6.56
N VAL A 115 10.02 15.27 -6.26
CA VAL A 115 8.78 15.80 -5.68
C VAL A 115 7.84 16.13 -6.81
N LEU A 116 6.60 15.63 -6.71
CA LEU A 116 5.59 15.76 -7.75
C LEU A 116 4.39 16.61 -7.33
N HIS A 117 4.19 16.78 -6.02
CA HIS A 117 3.13 17.60 -5.45
C HIS A 117 3.52 18.08 -4.06
N GLY A 118 3.10 19.31 -3.71
CA GLY A 118 3.51 19.99 -2.49
C GLY A 118 4.86 20.69 -2.62
N ASP A 119 5.32 21.30 -1.54
CA ASP A 119 6.58 22.02 -1.44
C ASP A 119 7.42 21.39 -0.32
N LEU A 120 8.75 21.34 -0.47
CA LEU A 120 9.65 20.78 0.53
C LEU A 120 9.94 21.73 1.70
N GLN A 121 9.65 23.02 1.54
CA GLN A 121 10.01 24.05 2.52
C GLN A 121 8.81 24.55 3.33
N THR A 122 7.59 24.17 2.95
CA THR A 122 6.37 24.58 3.65
C THR A 122 6.34 23.95 5.04
N GLN A 123 6.50 24.78 6.08
CA GLN A 123 6.36 24.33 7.46
C GLN A 123 4.92 23.89 7.74
N VAL A 124 4.77 22.71 8.33
CA VAL A 124 3.45 22.18 8.69
C VAL A 124 3.37 21.96 10.19
N ASN A 125 2.29 22.47 10.78
CA ASN A 125 1.99 22.26 12.19
C ASN A 125 1.12 21.01 12.37
N GLY A 126 1.38 20.26 13.44
CA GLY A 126 0.56 19.11 13.84
C GLY A 126 1.12 17.75 13.43
N LYS A 127 0.26 16.73 13.38
CA LYS A 127 0.68 15.34 13.20
C LYS A 127 0.86 14.99 11.73
N ILE A 128 2.02 14.43 11.38
CA ILE A 128 2.39 14.03 10.02
C ILE A 128 2.35 12.49 9.89
N ARG A 129 1.67 12.01 8.86
CA ARG A 129 1.67 10.59 8.48
C ARG A 129 2.51 10.40 7.22
N TRP A 130 3.50 9.53 7.28
CA TRP A 130 4.13 9.00 6.08
C TRP A 130 3.35 7.77 5.62
N ALA A 131 2.98 7.72 4.35
CA ALA A 131 2.51 6.52 3.68
C ALA A 131 3.56 6.12 2.64
N VAL A 132 4.10 4.92 2.78
CA VAL A 132 5.07 4.34 1.85
C VAL A 132 4.32 3.34 0.97
N ILE A 133 4.30 3.57 -0.34
CA ILE A 133 3.44 2.87 -1.29
C ILE A 133 4.30 2.02 -2.24
N GLY A 134 4.03 0.73 -2.26
CA GLY A 134 4.69 -0.24 -3.12
C GLY A 134 4.19 -1.66 -2.90
N HIS A 135 4.67 -2.59 -3.71
CA HIS A 135 4.29 -3.98 -3.72
C HIS A 135 4.90 -4.76 -2.56
N GLY A 136 4.05 -5.40 -1.78
CA GLY A 136 4.49 -6.34 -0.75
C GLY A 136 4.64 -7.75 -1.30
N GLN A 137 5.65 -8.45 -0.82
CA GLN A 137 5.92 -9.84 -1.19
C GLN A 137 6.13 -10.66 0.09
N TYR A 138 5.10 -11.43 0.44
CA TYR A 138 5.20 -12.42 1.51
C TYR A 138 5.82 -13.70 0.97
N THR A 139 6.96 -14.10 1.52
CA THR A 139 7.71 -15.29 1.07
C THR A 139 7.34 -16.56 1.84
N GLY A 140 6.87 -16.42 3.09
CA GLY A 140 6.60 -17.54 3.98
C GLY A 140 7.82 -18.43 4.26
N ARG A 141 7.58 -19.64 4.80
CA ARG A 141 8.62 -20.66 5.08
C ARG A 141 9.78 -20.11 5.92
N ASN A 142 9.46 -19.26 6.90
CA ASN A 142 10.43 -18.58 7.76
C ASN A 142 11.43 -17.68 7.01
N GLN A 143 11.13 -17.32 5.75
CA GLN A 143 11.91 -16.39 4.95
C GLN A 143 11.39 -14.97 5.15
N GLN A 144 12.28 -14.00 5.00
CA GLN A 144 11.93 -12.60 5.17
C GLN A 144 11.03 -12.10 4.04
N SER A 145 9.92 -11.43 4.40
CA SER A 145 9.12 -10.71 3.42
C SER A 145 9.85 -9.46 2.91
N HIS A 146 9.38 -8.93 1.78
CA HIS A 146 9.94 -7.76 1.12
C HIS A 146 8.87 -6.72 0.80
N LEU A 147 9.29 -5.46 0.66
CA LEU A 147 8.50 -4.37 0.10
C LEU A 147 9.30 -3.79 -1.07
N GLU A 148 8.80 -3.92 -2.30
CA GLU A 148 9.52 -3.61 -3.54
C GLU A 148 10.88 -4.30 -3.65
N GLY A 149 10.95 -5.57 -3.21
CA GLY A 149 12.20 -6.33 -3.15
C GLY A 149 13.17 -5.88 -2.05
N TYR A 150 12.88 -4.80 -1.31
CA TYR A 150 13.70 -4.36 -0.19
C TYR A 150 13.42 -5.17 1.06
N GLN A 151 14.50 -5.50 1.77
CA GLN A 151 14.45 -5.94 3.15
C GLN A 151 14.12 -4.78 4.08
N ALA A 152 13.59 -5.07 5.28
CA ALA A 152 13.19 -4.04 6.23
C ALA A 152 14.32 -3.06 6.58
N TYR A 153 15.56 -3.54 6.76
CA TYR A 153 16.69 -2.67 7.06
C TYR A 153 17.05 -1.74 5.89
N GLN A 154 16.94 -2.20 4.63
CA GLN A 154 17.20 -1.38 3.45
C GLN A 154 16.16 -0.27 3.34
N LEU A 155 14.89 -0.61 3.54
CA LEU A 155 13.81 0.37 3.57
C LEU A 155 14.06 1.41 4.66
N ILE A 156 14.35 1.00 5.89
CA ILE A 156 14.53 1.93 7.01
C ILE A 156 15.75 2.83 6.82
N THR A 157 16.84 2.33 6.25
CA THR A 157 18.00 3.16 5.86
C THR A 157 17.59 4.25 4.87
N GLY A 158 16.84 3.89 3.81
CA GLY A 158 16.34 4.88 2.85
C GLY A 158 15.36 5.89 3.45
N LEU A 159 14.43 5.44 4.30
CA LEU A 159 13.50 6.36 4.98
C LEU A 159 14.22 7.30 5.96
N LYS A 160 15.31 6.86 6.56
CA LYS A 160 16.17 7.69 7.41
C LYS A 160 16.86 8.78 6.59
N TYR A 161 17.40 8.44 5.41
CA TYR A 161 17.92 9.43 4.46
C TYR A 161 16.84 10.46 4.11
N LEU A 162 15.65 10.02 3.69
CA LEU A 162 14.55 10.94 3.40
C LEU A 162 14.25 11.84 4.60
N LYS A 163 14.15 11.28 5.81
CA LYS A 163 13.78 12.05 7.02
C LYS A 163 14.84 13.11 7.35
N ASN A 164 16.11 12.76 7.22
CA ASN A 164 17.20 13.59 7.69
C ASN A 164 17.72 14.56 6.64
N ASP A 165 17.58 14.25 5.35
CA ASP A 165 18.25 15.00 4.28
C ASP A 165 17.25 15.71 3.35
N VAL A 166 16.12 15.08 3.05
CA VAL A 166 15.15 15.58 2.04
C VAL A 166 13.90 16.20 2.67
N LEU A 167 13.29 15.48 3.62
CA LEU A 167 12.00 15.78 4.25
C LEU A 167 12.19 16.28 5.70
N LYS A 168 13.24 17.07 5.95
CA LYS A 168 13.62 17.56 7.29
C LYS A 168 12.46 18.24 8.03
N VAL A 169 11.64 19.00 7.30
CA VAL A 169 10.49 19.74 7.86
C VAL A 169 9.21 18.89 7.96
N TYR A 170 9.25 17.61 7.56
CA TYR A 170 8.14 16.67 7.64
C TYR A 170 8.42 15.42 8.51
N PRO A 171 8.87 15.57 9.77
CA PRO A 171 9.15 14.41 10.62
C PRO A 171 7.88 13.57 10.86
N PRO A 172 7.91 12.25 10.64
CA PRO A 172 6.72 11.42 10.77
C PRO A 172 6.33 11.18 12.23
N ASN A 173 5.03 11.24 12.52
CA ASN A 173 4.45 10.70 13.76
C ASN A 173 3.94 9.25 13.58
N LYS A 174 3.77 8.81 12.33
CA LYS A 174 3.33 7.45 11.98
C LYS A 174 3.83 7.10 10.58
N ILE A 175 4.25 5.86 10.40
CA ILE A 175 4.55 5.29 9.08
C ILE A 175 3.50 4.24 8.75
N VAL A 176 2.91 4.33 7.56
CA VAL A 176 2.02 3.32 7.01
C VAL A 176 2.69 2.71 5.80
N LEU A 177 2.97 1.41 5.87
CA LEU A 177 3.49 0.60 4.77
C LEU A 177 2.29 0.06 3.98
N ALA A 178 1.95 0.75 2.89
CA ALA A 178 0.89 0.36 1.97
C ALA A 178 1.46 -0.62 0.94
N GLY A 179 1.61 -1.87 1.36
CA GLY A 179 1.91 -3.02 0.51
C GLY A 179 1.25 -4.29 1.05
N CYS A 180 0.99 -5.25 0.18
CA CYS A 180 0.29 -6.49 0.52
C CYS A 180 1.06 -7.33 1.54
N GLN A 181 0.35 -7.90 2.51
CA GLN A 181 0.84 -8.98 3.39
C GLN A 181 2.11 -8.70 4.23
N LEU A 182 2.54 -7.45 4.36
CA LEU A 182 3.71 -7.05 5.15
C LEU A 182 3.59 -7.36 6.65
N GLY A 183 2.36 -7.49 7.18
CA GLY A 183 2.10 -7.86 8.57
C GLY A 183 1.86 -9.36 8.79
N ARG A 184 2.18 -10.22 7.81
CA ARG A 184 1.92 -11.66 7.86
C ARG A 184 3.14 -12.44 8.36
N GLY A 185 2.90 -13.58 8.98
CA GLY A 185 3.92 -14.53 9.41
C GLY A 185 4.51 -14.26 10.79
N GLY A 186 5.48 -15.09 11.19
CA GLY A 186 6.21 -14.99 12.45
C GLY A 186 7.26 -13.88 12.47
N VAL A 187 8.05 -13.79 13.54
CA VAL A 187 9.04 -12.72 13.78
C VAL A 187 10.08 -12.55 12.65
N ASN A 188 10.41 -13.62 11.93
CA ASN A 188 11.36 -13.58 10.81
C ASN A 188 10.70 -13.14 9.49
N GLU A 189 9.40 -13.41 9.34
CA GLU A 189 8.65 -13.19 8.10
C GLU A 189 7.98 -11.81 8.10
N ASN A 190 7.55 -11.34 9.27
CA ASN A 190 6.73 -10.14 9.44
C ASN A 190 7.56 -8.86 9.18
N PHE A 191 7.33 -8.26 8.01
CA PHE A 191 8.05 -7.08 7.57
C PHE A 191 7.84 -5.89 8.51
N VAL A 192 6.59 -5.65 8.97
CA VAL A 192 6.25 -4.53 9.85
C VAL A 192 6.98 -4.62 11.18
N PHE A 193 7.03 -5.83 11.76
CA PHE A 193 7.78 -6.07 13.00
C PHE A 193 9.27 -5.77 12.79
N ARG A 194 9.88 -6.30 11.72
CA ARG A 194 11.30 -6.07 11.45
C ARG A 194 11.59 -4.59 11.18
N ALA A 195 10.75 -3.90 10.40
CA ALA A 195 10.89 -2.46 10.17
C ALA A 195 10.81 -1.67 11.49
N SER A 196 9.95 -2.07 12.42
CA SER A 196 9.85 -1.43 13.75
C SER A 196 11.12 -1.66 14.58
N VAL A 197 11.71 -2.86 14.52
CA VAL A 197 12.99 -3.17 15.17
C VAL A 197 14.13 -2.33 14.58
N GLU A 198 14.20 -2.21 13.26
CA GLU A 198 15.23 -1.40 12.58
C GLU A 198 15.09 0.10 12.90
N LEU A 199 13.86 0.63 12.99
CA LEU A 199 13.63 2.01 13.46
C LEU A 199 14.11 2.21 14.91
N ALA A 200 13.81 1.26 15.80
CA ALA A 200 14.24 1.33 17.19
C ALA A 200 15.77 1.31 17.35
N LYS A 201 16.49 0.55 16.52
CA LYS A 201 17.97 0.58 16.47
C LYS A 201 18.53 1.97 16.12
N HIS A 202 17.74 2.80 15.44
CA HIS A 202 18.10 4.17 15.10
C HIS A 202 17.49 5.21 16.05
N GLY A 203 16.93 4.79 17.19
CA GLY A 203 16.32 5.69 18.17
C GLY A 203 15.00 6.33 17.68
N ILE A 204 14.36 5.75 16.66
CA ILE A 204 13.09 6.24 16.12
C ILE A 204 11.96 5.36 16.67
N TYR A 205 11.12 5.95 17.53
CA TYR A 205 10.01 5.27 18.19
C TYR A 205 8.68 5.87 17.73
N LEU A 206 8.06 5.24 16.73
CA LEU A 206 6.76 5.66 16.21
C LEU A 206 5.93 4.44 15.79
N PRO A 207 4.60 4.57 15.70
CA PRO A 207 3.75 3.50 15.17
C PRO A 207 4.05 3.21 13.70
N VAL A 208 4.34 1.95 13.40
CA VAL A 208 4.40 1.40 12.04
C VAL A 208 3.16 0.55 11.81
N VAL A 209 2.44 0.83 10.73
CA VAL A 209 1.27 0.04 10.33
C VAL A 209 1.56 -0.60 8.98
N GLY A 210 1.29 -1.90 8.87
CA GLY A 210 1.19 -2.58 7.59
C GLY A 210 0.06 -3.59 7.64
N TYR A 211 -0.18 -4.23 6.51
CA TYR A 211 -1.37 -5.04 6.30
C TYR A 211 -0.98 -6.50 6.21
N ASN A 212 -1.75 -7.38 6.84
CA ASN A 212 -1.53 -8.82 6.74
C ASN A 212 -2.18 -9.43 5.48
N ARG A 213 -3.04 -8.68 4.79
CA ARG A 213 -3.82 -9.09 3.61
C ARG A 213 -3.37 -8.36 2.34
N PRO A 214 -3.83 -8.80 1.15
CA PRO A 214 -3.76 -7.97 -0.04
C PRO A 214 -4.53 -6.66 0.17
N ILE A 215 -3.94 -5.55 -0.28
CA ILE A 215 -4.50 -4.21 -0.14
C ILE A 215 -4.36 -3.42 -1.43
N GLY A 216 -5.29 -2.48 -1.62
CA GLY A 216 -5.32 -1.57 -2.77
C GLY A 216 -6.02 -0.29 -2.40
N VAL A 217 -6.01 0.66 -3.32
CA VAL A 217 -6.73 1.93 -3.19
C VAL A 217 -7.67 2.06 -4.37
N THR A 218 -8.95 2.29 -4.10
CA THR A 218 -10.00 2.48 -5.10
C THR A 218 -10.01 3.91 -5.64
N SER A 219 -10.68 4.14 -6.77
CA SER A 219 -10.84 5.47 -7.36
C SER A 219 -11.58 6.47 -6.46
N ASP A 220 -12.47 6.01 -5.59
CA ASP A 220 -13.08 6.83 -4.53
C ASP A 220 -12.13 7.11 -3.34
N SER A 221 -10.84 6.83 -3.51
CA SER A 221 -9.76 7.09 -2.56
C SER A 221 -9.90 6.34 -1.23
N LYS A 222 -10.59 5.19 -1.24
CA LYS A 222 -10.68 4.30 -0.09
C LYS A 222 -9.65 3.19 -0.17
N LYS A 223 -9.15 2.79 1.00
CA LYS A 223 -8.32 1.58 1.11
C LYS A 223 -9.25 0.39 1.21
N ILE A 224 -8.92 -0.65 0.47
CA ILE A 224 -9.64 -1.93 0.49
C ILE A 224 -8.68 -3.06 0.80
N THR A 225 -9.23 -4.13 1.36
CA THR A 225 -8.48 -5.36 1.66
C THR A 225 -9.25 -6.55 1.13
N TRP A 226 -8.56 -7.48 0.47
CA TRP A 226 -9.19 -8.72 0.01
C TRP A 226 -9.10 -9.82 1.08
N PRO A 227 -10.09 -10.72 1.17
CA PRO A 227 -10.01 -11.88 2.05
C PRO A 227 -8.83 -12.79 1.65
N TYR A 228 -8.31 -13.56 2.60
CA TYR A 228 -7.50 -14.73 2.27
C TYR A 228 -8.42 -15.75 1.57
N ASN A 229 -7.90 -16.51 0.58
CA ASN A 229 -8.58 -17.60 -0.17
C ASN A 229 -8.94 -17.34 -1.64
N LEU A 230 -8.16 -16.56 -2.39
CA LEU A 230 -8.15 -16.67 -3.86
C LEU A 230 -7.36 -17.91 -4.36
N ALA A 231 -6.51 -18.48 -3.50
CA ALA A 231 -5.95 -19.82 -3.63
C ALA A 231 -5.87 -20.41 -2.21
N GLY A 232 -6.39 -21.61 -1.99
CA GLY A 232 -6.54 -22.20 -0.67
C GLY A 232 -5.23 -22.27 0.12
N GLU A 233 -5.05 -21.37 1.08
CA GLU A 233 -3.96 -21.45 2.05
C GLU A 233 -4.52 -21.84 3.41
N LYS A 234 -4.15 -23.05 3.85
CA LYS A 234 -4.29 -23.46 5.24
C LYS A 234 -3.32 -22.62 6.07
N GLN A 235 -3.84 -21.85 7.03
CA GLN A 235 -3.02 -21.37 8.13
C GLN A 235 -2.50 -22.60 8.89
N SER A 236 -1.21 -22.91 8.77
CA SER A 236 -0.58 -23.86 9.68
C SER A 236 -0.11 -23.09 10.91
N THR A 237 -0.82 -23.26 12.02
CA THR A 237 -0.34 -22.91 13.35
C THR A 237 0.65 -23.94 13.89
N LYS A 238 0.98 -25.00 13.15
CA LYS A 238 2.03 -25.95 13.56
C LYS A 238 3.38 -25.23 13.53
N GLY A 239 3.88 -24.86 14.70
CA GLY A 239 5.14 -24.14 14.90
C GLY A 239 5.05 -22.93 15.84
N PHE A 240 3.84 -22.55 16.29
CA PHE A 240 3.66 -21.93 17.59
C PHE A 240 3.52 -23.01 18.66
#